data_AF-A0A127SIG3-F1
#
_entry.id   AF-A0A127SIG3-F1
#
_cell.length_a   1.000
_cell.length_b   1.000
_cell.length_c   1.000
_cell.angle_alpha   90.00
_cell.angle_beta   90.00
_cell.angle_gamma   90.00
#
_symmetry.space_group_name_H-M   'P 1'
#
loop_
_entity.id
_entity.type
_entity.pdbx_description
1 polymer ?
#
loop_
_entity_poly.entity_id
_entity_poly.type
_entity_poly.pdbx_seq_one_letter_code
_entity_poly.pdbx_strand_id
1 'polypeptide(L)' 'MVKSTRRLQIEKYMDSFTDKELSLMESLASGINEARNIED' A
#
# COMPACT_ATOMS: atom_id res chain seq x y z
N MET A 1 -2.00 -1.13 -21.51
CA MET A 1 -2.00 0.17 -20.80
C MET A 1 -0.59 0.43 -20.27
N VAL A 2 -0.01 1.61 -20.53
CA VAL A 2 1.29 1.98 -19.98
C VAL A 2 1.07 2.55 -18.57
N LYS A 3 1.80 2.05 -17.56
CA LYS A 3 1.73 2.57 -16.18
C LYS A 3 2.23 4.02 -16.16
N SER A 4 1.64 4.86 -15.32
CA SER A 4 2.12 6.23 -15.14
C SER A 4 3.52 6.23 -14.50
N THR A 5 4.33 7.24 -14.83
CA THR A 5 5.66 7.43 -14.22
C THR A 5 5.59 7.46 -12.69
N ARG A 6 4.55 8.09 -12.13
CA ARG A 6 4.32 8.13 -10.69
C ARG A 6 4.13 6.74 -10.10
N ARG A 7 3.32 5.89 -10.74
CA ARG A 7 3.10 4.51 -10.26
C ARG A 7 4.39 3.70 -10.28
N LEU A 8 5.19 3.82 -11.34
CA LEU A 8 6.47 3.14 -11.47
C LEU A 8 7.48 3.57 -10.39
N GLN A 9 7.52 4.87 -10.05
CA GLN A 9 8.40 5.37 -8.99
C GLN A 9 8.01 4.82 -7.62
N ILE A 10 6.71 4.76 -7.31
CA ILE A 10 6.23 4.20 -6.05
C ILE A 10 6.57 2.70 -5.95
N GLU A 11 6.34 1.93 -7.02
CA GLU A 11 6.71 0.50 -7.05
C GLU A 11 8.21 0.30 -6.78
N LYS A 12 9.09 1.12 -7.39
CA LYS A 12 10.53 1.06 -7.12
C LYS A 12 10.91 1.37 -5.67
N TYR A 13 10.18 2.25 -4.99
CA TYR A 13 10.43 2.50 -3.57
C TYR A 13 10.00 1.30 -2.71
N MET A 14 9.02 0.52 -3.15
CA MET A 14 8.58 -0.68 -2.42
C MET A 14 9.58 -1.84 -2.51
N ASP A 15 10.43 -1.89 -3.54
CA ASP A 15 11.44 -2.94 -3.72
C ASP A 15 12.46 -3.01 -2.57
N SER A 16 12.65 -1.92 -1.81
CA SER A 16 13.59 -1.86 -0.68
C SER A 16 12.99 -2.30 0.66
N PHE A 17 11.71 -2.66 0.70
CA PHE A 17 11.02 -3.05 1.92
C PHE A 17 11.23 -4.54 2.20
N THR A 18 11.38 -4.88 3.47
CA THR A 18 11.34 -6.27 3.91
C THR A 18 9.91 -6.81 3.89
N ASP A 19 9.76 -8.14 3.80
CA ASP A 19 8.45 -8.79 3.87
C ASP A 19 7.63 -8.38 5.11
N LYS A 20 8.31 -8.14 6.24
CA LYS A 20 7.68 -7.69 7.48
C LYS A 20 7.11 -6.27 7.35
N GLU A 21 7.84 -5.36 6.72
CA GLU A 21 7.38 -3.98 6.52
C GLU A 21 6.24 -3.92 5.49
N LEU A 22 6.29 -4.76 4.45
CA LEU A 22 5.19 -4.92 3.50
C LEU A 22 3.93 -5.44 4.21
N SER A 23 4.05 -6.48 5.04
CA SER A 23 2.94 -7.03 5.82
C SER A 23 2.33 -6.01 6.80
N LEU A 24 3.16 -5.15 7.39
CA LEU A 24 2.68 -4.03 8.22
C LEU A 24 1.88 -3.00 7.41
N MET A 25 2.32 -2.66 6.21
CA MET A 25 1.59 -1.76 5.31
C MET A 25 0.24 -2.35 4.88
N GLU A 26 0.19 -3.64 4.58
CA GLU A 26 -1.07 -4.34 4.26
C GLU A 26 -2.05 -4.31 5.43
N SER A 27 -1.56 -4.60 6.63
CA SER A 27 -2.37 -4.56 7.86
C SER A 27 -2.91 -3.15 8.13
N LEU A 28 -2.08 -2.11 7.94
CA LEU A 28 -2.49 -0.72 8.08
C LEU A 28 -3.56 -0.33 7.05
N ALA A 29 -3.38 -0.73 5.78
CA ALA A 29 -4.35 -0.46 4.73
C ALA A 29 -5.70 -1.13 5.01
N SER A 30 -5.70 -2.37 5.51
CA SER A 30 -6.92 -3.07 5.94
C SER A 30 -7.62 -2.32 7.06
N GLY A 31 -6.89 -1.98 8.13
CA GLY A 31 -7.45 -1.28 9.28
C GLY A 31 -8.04 0.09 8.94
N ILE A 32 -7.42 0.85 8.04
CA ILE A 32 -7.98 2.13 7.55
C ILE A 32 -9.27 1.90 6.77
N ASN A 33 -9.31 0.88 5.91
CA ASN A 33 -10.49 0.57 5.12
C ASN A 33 -11.66 0.11 6.00
N GLU A 34 -11.37 -0.76 6.97
CA GLU A 34 -12.34 -1.20 7.98
C GLU A 34 -12.89 -0.02 8.79
N ALA A 35 -12.02 0.85 9.31
CA ALA A 35 -12.43 2.04 10.06
C ALA A 35 -13.35 2.97 9.25
N ARG A 36 -13.05 3.17 7.96
CA ARG A 36 -13.88 3.99 7.08
C ARG A 36 -15.25 3.38 6.77
N ASN A 37 -15.35 2.05 6.79
CA ASN A 37 -16.60 1.33 6.56
C ASN A 37 -17.46 1.17 7.83
N ILE A 38 -16.95 1.60 9.01
CA ILE A 38 -17.71 1.60 10.28
C ILE A 38 -18.55 2.88 10.43
N GLU A 39 -18.26 3.93 9.65
CA GLU A 39 -18.98 5.21 9.68
C GLU A 39 -20.22 5.28 8.76
N ASP A 40 -20.58 4.17 8.09
CA ASP A 40 -21.83 3.97 7.32
C ASP A 40 -22.82 3.05 8.08
#